data_AF-W2QUS7-F1
#
_entry.id   AF-W2QUS7-F1
#
_cell.length_a   1.000
_cell.length_b   1.000
_cell.length_c   1.000
_cell.angle_alpha   90.00
_cell.angle_beta   90.00
_cell.angle_gamma   90.00
#
_symmetry.space_group_name_H-M   'P 1'
#
loop_
_entity.id
_entity.type
_entity.pdbx_description
1 polymer ?
#
loop_
_entity_poly.entity_id
_entity_poly.type
_entity_poly.pdbx_seq_one_letter_code
_entity_poly.pdbx_strand_id
1 'polypeptide(L)' 'MTSRQLCSFFYSDLGEGLFQCKKCGCKRKQASGSGYSNLLGHMGAKHAGYASEYAELQAATTTPTIDMFGLRDWK' A
#
# COMPACT_ATOMS: atom_id res chain seq x y z
N MET A 1 7.60 -0.09 2.87
CA MET A 1 6.29 0.61 2.87
C MET A 1 5.25 -0.17 3.67
N THR A 2 4.36 0.49 4.42
CA THR A 2 3.18 -0.17 5.01
C THR A 2 2.09 -0.37 3.95
N SER A 3 1.26 -1.40 4.09
CA SER A 3 0.16 -1.67 3.15
C SER A 3 -0.83 -0.50 3.00
N ARG A 4 -0.89 0.38 4.01
CA ARG A 4 -1.60 1.66 3.99
C ARG A 4 -1.04 2.65 2.97
N GLN A 5 0.28 2.83 2.91
CA GLN A 5 0.92 3.78 1.98
C GLN A 5 0.71 3.36 0.53
N LEU A 6 0.86 2.06 0.24
CA LEU A 6 0.54 1.50 -1.07
C LEU A 6 -0.93 1.71 -1.42
N CYS A 7 -1.83 1.49 -0.47
CA CYS A 7 -3.24 1.75 -0.72
C CYS A 7 -3.50 3.21 -1.07
N SER A 8 -2.91 4.18 -0.38
CA SER A 8 -3.03 5.61 -0.73
C SER A 8 -2.44 5.97 -2.10
N PHE A 9 -1.44 5.21 -2.57
CA PHE A 9 -0.89 5.38 -3.92
C PHE A 9 -1.91 4.97 -4.99
N PHE A 10 -2.42 3.75 -4.91
CA PHE A 10 -3.26 3.16 -5.95
C PHE A 10 -4.75 3.44 -5.81
N TYR A 11 -5.19 3.83 -4.62
CA TYR A 11 -6.58 4.13 -4.33
C TYR A 11 -6.75 5.56 -3.84
N SER A 12 -7.88 6.15 -4.22
CA SER A 12 -8.40 7.37 -3.60
C SER A 12 -9.28 6.95 -2.43
N ASP A 13 -9.01 7.50 -1.25
CA ASP A 13 -9.91 7.36 -0.11
C ASP A 13 -11.18 8.17 -0.38
N LEU A 14 -12.33 7.51 -0.33
CA LEU A 14 -13.65 8.14 -0.45
C LEU A 14 -14.32 8.34 0.92
N GLY A 15 -13.63 8.03 2.02
CA GLY A 15 -14.22 7.99 3.36
C GLY A 15 -14.96 6.70 3.67
N GLU A 16 -15.33 6.50 4.94
CA GLU A 16 -16.11 5.33 5.42
C GLU A 16 -15.51 3.95 5.10
N GLY A 17 -14.18 3.90 4.87
CA GLY A 17 -13.49 2.68 4.44
C GLY A 17 -13.77 2.30 2.99
N LEU A 18 -14.26 3.23 2.16
CA LEU A 18 -14.39 3.05 0.71
C LEU A 18 -13.15 3.59 0.00
N PHE A 19 -12.57 2.75 -0.84
CA PHE A 19 -11.38 3.05 -1.63
C PHE A 19 -11.71 2.90 -3.11
N GLN A 20 -11.39 3.92 -3.91
CA GLN A 20 -11.58 3.89 -5.35
C GLN A 20 -10.25 3.65 -6.05
N CYS A 21 -10.15 2.56 -6.81
CA CYS A 21 -8.94 2.29 -7.59
C CYS A 21 -8.75 3.39 -8.63
N LYS A 22 -7.57 4.01 -8.67
CA LYS A 22 -7.25 5.07 -9.65
C LYS A 22 -7.03 4.52 -11.06
N LYS A 23 -6.66 3.24 -11.21
CA LYS A 23 -6.39 2.61 -12.51
C LYS A 23 -7.66 2.16 -13.24
N CYS A 24 -8.63 1.56 -12.54
CA CYS A 24 -9.90 1.10 -13.15
C CYS A 24 -11.15 1.85 -12.68
N GLY A 25 -11.03 2.76 -11.71
CA GLY A 25 -12.18 3.46 -11.13
C GLY A 25 -13.08 2.60 -10.23
N CYS A 26 -12.77 1.32 -10.04
CA CYS A 26 -13.58 0.43 -9.21
C CYS A 26 -13.55 0.85 -7.74
N LYS A 27 -14.74 1.02 -7.16
CA LYS A 27 -14.90 1.26 -5.73
C LYS A 27 -14.86 -0.08 -4.98
N ARG A 28 -14.07 -0.14 -3.91
CA ARG A 28 -13.89 -1.31 -3.06
C ARG A 28 -13.97 -0.88 -1.61
N LYS A 29 -14.81 -1.57 -0.83
CA LYS A 29 -14.88 -1.35 0.61
C LYS A 29 -13.77 -2.15 1.28
N GLN A 30 -13.02 -1.49 2.16
CA GLN A 30 -12.07 -2.15 3.02
C GLN A 30 -12.82 -3.07 3.98
N ALA A 31 -12.49 -4.36 3.94
CA ALA A 31 -13.06 -5.33 4.87
C ALA A 31 -12.54 -5.05 6.29
N SER A 32 -13.47 -4.90 7.24
CA SER A 32 -13.19 -4.78 8.66
C SER A 32 -12.44 -6.03 9.14
N GLY A 33 -11.25 -5.86 9.72
CA GLY A 33 -10.44 -6.96 10.27
C GLY A 33 -9.44 -7.63 9.32
N SER A 34 -9.53 -7.41 7.99
CA SER A 34 -8.57 -7.95 7.01
C SER A 34 -7.45 -6.97 6.63
N GLY A 35 -7.64 -5.67 6.90
CA GLY A 35 -6.70 -4.63 6.50
C GLY A 35 -6.73 -4.36 4.99
N TYR A 36 -5.57 -4.15 4.37
CA TYR A 36 -5.43 -3.76 2.97
C TYR A 36 -5.26 -4.95 2.01
N SER A 37 -5.26 -6.19 2.52
CA SER A 37 -5.03 -7.40 1.74
C SER A 37 -6.06 -7.60 0.64
N ASN A 38 -7.33 -7.24 0.87
CA ASN A 38 -8.37 -7.32 -0.17
C ASN A 38 -8.09 -6.36 -1.35
N LEU A 39 -7.55 -5.18 -1.05
CA LEU A 39 -7.26 -4.14 -2.04
C LEU A 39 -6.01 -4.52 -2.85
N LEU A 40 -5.03 -5.17 -2.21
CA LEU A 40 -3.88 -5.75 -2.88
C LEU A 40 -4.29 -6.93 -3.78
N GLY A 41 -5.18 -7.81 -3.28
CA GLY A 41 -5.73 -8.92 -4.06
C GLY A 41 -6.49 -8.46 -5.29
N HIS A 42 -7.26 -7.37 -5.20
CA HIS A 42 -7.88 -6.74 -6.37
C HIS A 42 -6.85 -6.35 -7.42
N MET A 43 -5.74 -5.72 -7.01
CA MET A 43 -4.73 -5.27 -7.97
C MET A 43 -3.98 -6.44 -8.61
N GLY A 44 -3.64 -7.48 -7.84
CA GLY A 44 -3.06 -8.70 -8.40
C GLY A 44 -3.98 -9.42 -9.40
N ALA A 45 -5.30 -9.37 -9.18
CA ALA A 45 -6.28 -10.05 -10.03
C ALA A 45 -6.73 -9.24 -11.27
N LYS A 46 -6.76 -7.89 -11.18
CA LYS A 46 -7.33 -7.01 -12.22
C LYS A 46 -6.30 -6.18 -12.97
N HIS A 47 -5.10 -6.00 -12.42
CA HIS A 47 -4.04 -5.20 -13.01
C HIS A 47 -2.78 -6.06 -13.22
N ALA A 48 -2.70 -6.73 -14.36
CA ALA A 48 -1.49 -7.43 -14.76
C ALA A 48 -0.31 -6.44 -14.77
N GLY A 49 0.81 -6.81 -14.15
CA GLY A 49 1.98 -5.93 -13.98
C GLY A 49 1.99 -5.10 -12.70
N TYR A 50 0.88 -5.02 -11.96
CA TYR A 50 0.85 -4.37 -10.64
C TYR A 50 1.83 -5.01 -9.65
N ALA A 51 2.05 -6.32 -9.74
CA ALA A 51 2.99 -7.02 -8.86
C ALA A 51 4.43 -6.52 -9.02
N SER A 52 4.83 -6.09 -10.23
CA SER A 52 6.15 -5.50 -10.48
C SER A 52 6.23 -4.11 -9.85
N GLU A 53 5.25 -3.24 -10.13
CA GLU A 53 5.18 -1.88 -9.56
C GLU A 53 5.09 -1.93 -8.02
N TYR A 54 4.37 -2.92 -7.47
CA TYR A 54 4.33 -3.23 -6.04
C TYR A 54 5.68 -3.69 -5.49
N ALA A 55 6.38 -4.60 -6.19
CA ALA A 55 7.68 -5.11 -5.76
C ALA A 55 8.75 -4.00 -5.80
N GLU A 56 8.74 -3.16 -6.82
CA GLU A 56 9.63 -1.99 -6.93
C GLU A 56 9.34 -0.96 -5.84
N LEU A 57 8.07 -0.63 -5.61
CA LEU A 57 7.65 0.28 -4.53
C LEU A 57 7.95 -0.28 -3.13
N GLN A 58 7.83 -1.59 -2.96
CA GLN A 58 8.22 -2.27 -1.73
C GLN A 58 9.76 -2.22 -1.57
N ALA A 59 10.52 -2.56 -2.62
CA ALA A 59 11.98 -2.59 -2.60
C ALA A 59 12.60 -1.19 -2.39
N ALA A 60 12.11 -0.17 -3.09
CA ALA A 60 12.55 1.22 -2.99
C ALA A 60 12.30 1.86 -1.61
N THR A 61 11.51 1.20 -0.75
CA THR A 61 11.24 1.67 0.62
C THR A 61 11.65 0.66 1.69
N THR A 62 12.05 -0.55 1.29
CA THR A 62 12.72 -1.55 2.14
C THR A 62 14.24 -1.38 2.05
N THR A 63 14.78 -0.58 1.12
CA THR A 63 16.10 0.02 1.32
C THR A 63 16.05 0.81 2.63
N PRO A 64 16.72 0.35 3.71
CA PRO A 64 16.88 1.20 4.86
C PRO A 64 17.84 2.29 4.38
N THR A 65 17.32 3.47 4.04
CA THR A 65 18.14 4.65 4.28
C THR A 65 18.39 4.61 5.77
N ILE A 66 19.61 4.19 6.14
CA ILE A 66 20.18 4.24 7.48
C ILE A 66 20.10 5.71 7.92
N ASP A 67 18.93 6.15 8.39
CA ASP A 67 18.72 7.40 9.13
C ASP A 67 17.26 7.49 9.66
N MET A 68 16.83 6.55 10.51
CA MET A 68 15.72 6.86 11.43
C MET A 68 15.71 6.05 12.73
N PHE A 69 16.63 5.12 12.94
CA PHE A 69 16.95 4.69 14.30
C PHE A 69 17.94 5.68 14.91
N GLY A 70 17.41 6.82 15.36
CA GLY A 70 18.03 7.60 16.41
C GLY A 70 18.03 6.81 17.72
N LEU A 71 18.73 5.68 17.76
CA LEU A 71 19.22 5.12 19.01
C LEU A 71 20.50 5.91 19.30
N ARG A 72 20.35 7.13 19.83
CA ARG A 72 21.47 7.81 20.46
C ARG A 72 21.82 7.01 21.70
N ASP A 73 22.99 6.40 21.65
CA ASP A 73 23.77 6.01 22.81
C ASP A 73 23.69 7.12 23.87
N TRP A 74 23.06 6.83 25.00
CA TRP A 74 23.21 7.64 26.20
C TRP A 74 23.49 6.74 27.40
N LYS A 75 24.81 6.58 27.60
CA LYS A 75 25.54 6.38 28.86
C LYS A 75 25.36 5.04 29.59
#